data_AF-A0A963QKY0-F1
#
_entry.id   AF-A0A963QKY0-F1
#
_cell.length_a   1.000
_cell.length_b   1.000
_cell.length_c   1.000
_cell.angle_alpha   90.00
_cell.angle_beta   90.00
_cell.angle_gamma   90.00
#
_symmetry.space_group_name_H-M   'P 1'
#
loop_
_entity.id
_entity.type
_entity.pdbx_description
1 polymer ?
#
loop_
_entity_poly.entity_id
_entity_poly.type
_entity_poly.pdbx_seq_one_letter_code
_entity_poly.pdbx_strand_id
1 'polypeptide(L)'
;MNLTRNRMQSIGWAFVLTVCFALTATLTLRVNAVKGQVRESENRIVSLQRQVRFLEIEFQTRANQQQLAALNSVEFGYVAPGAKQYLEGERQLASLGVPRAPGAPEPIRMAHAVTSTEKLAFAEMVSPVTGKPVEERPAAVASERKVAEHAPRESGGDLVGSVIADTASTSHLTRVKLAGGAAD
;
A
#
# COMPACT_ATOMS: atom_id res chain seq x y z
N MET A 1 -0.91 88.28 -1.28
CA MET A 1 -1.58 86.96 -1.35
C MET A 1 -0.77 85.98 -0.50
N ASN A 2 -1.13 85.83 0.78
CA ASN A 2 -0.36 85.07 1.77
C ASN A 2 -0.94 83.64 1.91
N LEU A 3 -0.57 82.75 0.99
CA LEU A 3 -0.81 81.31 1.13
C LEU A 3 0.52 80.62 1.43
N THR A 4 1.04 80.66 2.65
CA THR A 4 2.42 80.13 2.84
C THR A 4 2.73 79.36 4.12
N ARG A 5 1.92 79.37 5.19
CA ARG A 5 2.27 78.60 6.41
C ARG A 5 1.33 77.44 6.76
N ASN A 6 0.03 77.70 6.91
CA ASN A 6 -0.92 76.65 7.29
C ASN A 6 -1.04 75.55 6.21
N ARG A 7 -0.96 75.94 4.93
CA ARG A 7 -0.93 74.98 3.80
C ARG A 7 0.28 74.06 3.85
N MET A 8 1.47 74.61 4.12
CA MET A 8 2.71 73.82 4.23
C MET A 8 2.65 72.82 5.39
N GLN A 9 2.09 73.23 6.54
CA GLN A 9 1.88 72.34 7.68
C GLN A 9 0.82 71.25 7.38
N SER A 10 -0.28 71.61 6.71
CA SER A 10 -1.30 70.64 6.32
C SER A 10 -0.79 69.60 5.31
N ILE A 11 0.10 70.00 4.41
CA ILE A 11 0.75 69.09 3.45
C ILE A 11 1.71 68.15 4.19
N GLY A 12 2.44 68.63 5.20
CA GLY A 12 3.28 67.80 6.05
C GLY A 12 2.47 66.71 6.77
N TRP A 13 1.36 67.09 7.40
CA TRP A 13 0.45 66.12 8.04
C TRP A 13 -0.16 65.14 7.03
N ALA A 14 -0.55 65.61 5.84
CA ALA A 14 -1.05 64.74 4.79
C ALA A 14 0.00 63.70 4.39
N PHE A 15 1.26 64.11 4.23
CA PHE A 15 2.36 63.21 3.88
C PHE A 15 2.59 62.13 4.94
N VAL A 16 2.56 62.49 6.23
CA VAL A 16 2.69 61.54 7.35
C VAL A 16 1.55 60.51 7.32
N LEU A 17 0.31 60.95 7.11
CA LEU A 17 -0.84 60.05 7.00
C LEU A 17 -0.74 59.14 5.78
N THR A 18 -0.30 59.66 4.64
CA THR A 18 -0.09 58.86 3.42
C THR A 18 0.97 57.78 3.64
N VAL A 19 2.09 58.11 4.28
CA VAL A 19 3.14 57.12 4.58
C VAL A 19 2.61 56.05 5.55
N CYS A 20 1.91 56.45 6.62
CA CYS A 20 1.31 55.50 7.57
C CYS A 20 0.30 54.57 6.88
N PHE A 21 -0.55 55.12 6.01
CA PHE A 21 -1.50 54.35 5.22
C PHE A 21 -0.80 53.39 4.26
N ALA A 22 0.23 53.86 3.55
CA ALA A 22 1.00 53.03 2.62
C ALA A 22 1.66 51.84 3.34
N LEU A 23 2.26 52.08 4.51
CA LEU A 23 2.84 51.00 5.33
C LEU A 23 1.77 49.97 5.72
N THR A 24 0.61 50.43 6.19
CA THR A 24 -0.50 49.54 6.57
C THR A 24 -0.99 48.73 5.36
N ALA A 25 -1.20 49.39 4.22
CA ALA A 25 -1.66 48.75 3.00
C ALA A 25 -0.66 47.69 2.51
N THR A 26 0.64 47.98 2.51
CA THR A 26 1.66 47.00 2.10
C THR A 26 1.63 45.76 2.98
N LEU A 27 1.46 45.90 4.30
CA LEU A 27 1.36 44.77 5.22
C LEU A 27 0.09 43.95 4.96
N THR A 28 -1.04 44.60 4.74
CA THR A 28 -2.30 43.92 4.41
C THR A 28 -2.19 43.12 3.11
N LEU A 29 -1.57 43.70 2.07
CA LEU A 29 -1.34 43.01 0.80
C LEU A 29 -0.39 41.82 0.97
N ARG A 30 0.69 41.97 1.75
CA ARG A 30 1.61 40.86 2.07
C ARG A 30 0.90 39.73 2.80
N VAL A 31 0.08 40.02 3.80
CA VAL A 31 -0.69 39.01 4.53
C VAL A 31 -1.67 38.29 3.60
N ASN A 32 -2.31 39.00 2.68
CA ASN A 32 -3.20 38.37 1.69
C ASN A 32 -2.43 37.47 0.71
N ALA A 33 -1.23 37.85 0.30
CA ALA A 33 -0.36 37.02 -0.53
C ALA A 33 0.05 35.72 0.20
N VAL A 34 0.45 35.83 1.48
CA VAL A 34 0.81 34.66 2.30
C VAL A 34 -0.40 33.73 2.51
N LYS A 35 -1.58 34.28 2.83
CA LYS A 35 -2.82 33.49 2.92
C LYS A 35 -3.13 32.75 1.60
N GLY A 36 -2.83 33.36 0.45
CA GLY A 36 -2.95 32.71 -0.86
C GLY A 36 -2.02 31.51 -1.01
N GLN A 37 -0.73 31.67 -0.64
CA GLN A 37 0.26 30.58 -0.72
C GLN A 37 -0.09 29.39 0.18
N VAL A 38 -0.62 29.66 1.38
CA VAL A 38 -1.09 28.61 2.30
C VAL A 38 -2.24 27.83 1.66
N ARG A 39 -3.26 28.52 1.13
CA ARG A 39 -4.41 27.88 0.45
C ARG A 39 -3.99 27.03 -0.74
N GLU A 40 -3.00 27.46 -1.51
CA GLU A 40 -2.49 26.67 -2.63
C GLU A 40 -1.83 25.36 -2.13
N SER A 41 -1.06 25.44 -1.06
CA SER A 41 -0.42 24.27 -0.44
C SER A 41 -1.47 23.31 0.14
N GLU A 42 -2.49 23.83 0.82
CA GLU A 42 -3.63 23.04 1.31
C GLU A 42 -4.36 22.32 0.18
N ASN A 43 -4.65 23.03 -0.92
CA ASN A 43 -5.28 22.43 -2.10
C ASN A 43 -4.43 21.31 -2.70
N ARG A 44 -3.10 21.49 -2.77
CA ARG A 44 -2.16 20.46 -3.20
C ARG A 44 -2.21 19.24 -2.27
N ILE A 45 -2.19 19.44 -0.95
CA ILE A 45 -2.30 18.35 0.03
C ILE A 45 -3.58 17.56 -0.18
N VAL A 46 -4.73 18.23 -0.31
CA VAL A 46 -6.02 17.54 -0.52
C VAL A 46 -6.06 16.81 -1.87
N SER A 47 -5.39 17.33 -2.90
CA SER A 47 -5.28 16.63 -4.20
C SER A 47 -4.42 15.35 -4.10
N LEU A 48 -3.29 15.42 -3.40
CA LEU A 48 -2.39 14.28 -3.19
C LEU A 48 -3.05 13.22 -2.32
N GLN A 49 -3.75 13.60 -1.26
CA GLN A 49 -4.51 12.67 -0.42
C GLN A 49 -5.58 11.91 -1.23
N ARG A 50 -6.23 12.58 -2.18
CA ARG A 50 -7.19 11.94 -3.08
C ARG A 50 -6.51 10.93 -4.01
N GLN A 51 -5.34 11.26 -4.55
CA GLN A 51 -4.55 10.34 -5.36
C GLN A 51 -4.12 9.11 -4.54
N VAL A 52 -3.55 9.32 -3.35
CA VAL A 52 -3.14 8.22 -2.45
C VAL A 52 -4.33 7.30 -2.14
N ARG A 53 -5.49 7.86 -1.79
CA ARG A 53 -6.70 7.07 -1.55
C ARG A 53 -7.12 6.26 -2.78
N PHE A 54 -7.06 6.86 -3.96
CA PHE A 54 -7.36 6.16 -5.21
C PHE A 54 -6.41 4.98 -5.43
N LEU A 55 -5.10 5.19 -5.28
CA LEU A 55 -4.09 4.14 -5.39
C LEU A 55 -4.32 3.03 -4.36
N GLU A 56 -4.58 3.39 -3.10
CA GLU A 56 -4.85 2.43 -2.03
C GLU A 56 -6.05 1.54 -2.38
N ILE A 57 -7.12 2.11 -2.92
CA ILE A 57 -8.30 1.34 -3.33
C ILE A 57 -7.98 0.42 -4.51
N GLU A 58 -7.23 0.90 -5.51
CA GLU A 58 -6.80 0.04 -6.63
C GLU A 58 -5.91 -1.12 -6.16
N PHE A 59 -5.01 -0.89 -5.21
CA PHE A 59 -4.18 -1.92 -4.62
C PHE A 59 -4.99 -2.91 -3.78
N GLN A 60 -5.86 -2.41 -2.89
CA GLN A 60 -6.71 -3.27 -2.06
C GLN A 60 -7.61 -4.17 -2.90
N THR A 61 -8.21 -3.63 -3.96
CA THR A 61 -9.08 -4.41 -4.85
C THR A 61 -8.31 -5.45 -5.67
N ARG A 62 -7.14 -5.12 -6.24
CA ARG A 62 -6.35 -6.08 -7.03
C ARG A 62 -5.62 -7.12 -6.18
N ALA A 63 -5.06 -6.72 -5.04
CA ALA A 63 -4.35 -7.63 -4.14
C ALA A 63 -5.29 -8.61 -3.46
N ASN A 64 -6.49 -8.18 -3.04
CA ASN A 64 -7.46 -9.07 -2.39
C ASN A 64 -7.91 -10.20 -3.34
N GLN A 65 -8.17 -9.88 -4.62
CA GLN A 65 -8.51 -10.90 -5.61
C GLN A 65 -7.38 -11.92 -5.82
N GLN A 66 -6.13 -11.46 -5.91
CA GLN A 66 -4.97 -12.33 -6.05
C GLN A 66 -4.72 -13.18 -4.79
N GLN A 67 -4.90 -12.60 -3.60
CA GLN A 67 -4.75 -13.29 -2.32
C GLN A 67 -5.81 -14.38 -2.15
N LEU A 68 -7.08 -14.09 -2.46
CA LEU A 68 -8.16 -15.08 -2.42
C LEU A 68 -7.95 -16.20 -3.45
N ALA A 69 -7.45 -15.88 -4.65
CA ALA A 69 -7.13 -16.90 -5.65
C ALA A 69 -5.97 -17.80 -5.20
N ALA A 70 -4.91 -17.21 -4.64
CA ALA A 70 -3.77 -17.95 -4.10
C ALA A 70 -4.15 -18.80 -2.87
N LEU A 71 -5.00 -18.29 -1.98
CA LEU A 71 -5.48 -19.06 -0.84
C LEU A 71 -6.41 -20.20 -1.28
N ASN A 72 -7.32 -19.95 -2.24
CA ASN A 72 -8.16 -20.99 -2.82
C ASN A 72 -7.36 -22.10 -3.48
N SER A 73 -6.23 -21.78 -4.15
CA SER A 73 -5.40 -22.80 -4.79
C SER A 73 -4.59 -23.62 -3.78
N VAL A 74 -4.10 -23.00 -2.70
CA VAL A 74 -3.29 -23.67 -1.67
C VAL A 74 -4.15 -24.49 -0.71
N GLU A 75 -5.26 -23.96 -0.22
CA GLU A 75 -6.03 -24.58 0.87
C GLU A 75 -7.19 -25.45 0.36
N PHE A 76 -7.85 -25.02 -0.73
CA PHE A 76 -9.09 -25.67 -1.19
C PHE A 76 -8.99 -26.35 -2.57
N GLY A 77 -7.96 -26.03 -3.36
CA GLY A 77 -7.83 -26.49 -4.74
C GLY A 77 -8.99 -26.04 -5.64
N TYR A 78 -9.74 -25.01 -5.26
CA TYR A 78 -10.89 -24.55 -6.03
C TYR A 78 -10.43 -23.81 -7.28
N VAL A 79 -10.86 -24.31 -8.44
CA VAL A 79 -10.68 -23.67 -9.75
C VAL A 79 -12.05 -23.20 -10.23
N ALA A 80 -12.12 -21.97 -10.76
CA ALA A 80 -13.35 -21.46 -11.34
C ALA A 80 -13.85 -22.40 -12.46
N PRO A 81 -15.15 -22.77 -12.49
CA PRO A 81 -15.67 -23.67 -13.49
C PRO A 81 -15.46 -23.10 -14.90
N GLY A 82 -15.01 -23.94 -15.84
CA GLY A 82 -14.83 -23.54 -17.23
C GLY A 82 -16.17 -23.39 -17.96
N ALA A 83 -16.21 -22.62 -19.05
CA ALA A 83 -17.42 -22.40 -19.84
C ALA A 83 -18.13 -23.70 -20.27
N LYS A 84 -17.37 -24.78 -20.54
CA LYS A 84 -17.90 -26.10 -20.92
C LYS A 84 -18.66 -26.85 -19.80
N GLN A 85 -18.53 -26.39 -18.55
CA GLN A 85 -19.24 -26.95 -17.40
C GLN A 85 -20.59 -26.27 -17.16
N TYR A 86 -20.85 -25.14 -17.82
CA TYR A 86 -22.13 -24.46 -17.77
C TYR A 86 -23.03 -24.94 -18.90
N LEU A 87 -24.31 -25.10 -18.58
CA LEU A 87 -25.35 -25.42 -19.56
C LEU A 87 -25.90 -24.08 -20.06
N GLU A 88 -25.90 -23.89 -21.38
CA GLU A 88 -26.20 -22.60 -22.01
C GLU A 88 -27.71 -22.34 -22.17
N GLY A 89 -28.56 -23.33 -21.91
CA GLY A 89 -30.00 -23.11 -22.05
C GLY A 89 -30.91 -24.21 -21.51
N GLU A 90 -32.20 -23.86 -21.43
CA GLU A 90 -33.28 -24.69 -20.90
C GLU A 90 -33.41 -26.03 -21.60
N ARG A 91 -33.08 -26.10 -22.90
CA ARG A 91 -33.11 -27.35 -23.66
C ARG A 91 -32.00 -28.33 -23.21
N GLN A 92 -30.82 -27.81 -22.85
CA GLN A 92 -29.73 -28.61 -22.30
C GLN A 92 -30.05 -29.05 -20.86
N LEU A 93 -30.70 -28.19 -20.08
CA LEU A 93 -31.20 -28.52 -18.74
C LEU A 93 -32.27 -29.62 -18.78
N ALA A 94 -33.23 -29.53 -19.71
CA ALA A 94 -34.29 -30.53 -19.87
C ALA A 94 -33.73 -31.92 -20.18
N SER A 95 -32.61 -32.00 -20.93
CA SER A 95 -31.95 -33.27 -21.23
C SER A 95 -31.24 -33.92 -20.04
N LEU A 96 -30.90 -33.18 -18.99
CA LEU A 96 -30.26 -33.74 -17.78
C LEU A 96 -31.23 -34.52 -16.88
N GLY A 97 -32.52 -34.17 -16.93
CA GLY A 97 -33.56 -34.77 -16.08
C GLY A 97 -34.27 -35.99 -16.68
N VAL A 98 -33.99 -36.33 -17.95
CA VAL A 98 -34.64 -37.46 -18.62
C VAL A 98 -33.97 -38.77 -18.18
N PRO A 99 -34.73 -39.77 -17.68
CA PRO A 99 -34.16 -41.07 -17.34
C PRO A 99 -33.52 -41.71 -18.57
N ARG A 100 -32.41 -42.42 -18.35
CA ARG A 100 -31.62 -43.02 -19.43
C ARG A 100 -32.49 -43.91 -20.31
N ALA A 101 -32.42 -43.72 -21.63
CA ALA A 101 -33.15 -44.55 -22.58
C ALA A 101 -32.77 -46.03 -22.42
N PRO A 102 -33.73 -46.97 -22.52
CA PRO A 102 -33.44 -48.40 -22.43
C PRO A 102 -32.45 -48.79 -23.52
N GLY A 103 -31.28 -49.32 -23.13
CA GLY A 103 -30.20 -49.72 -24.02
C GLY A 103 -29.07 -48.71 -24.23
N ALA A 104 -29.07 -47.56 -23.53
CA ALA A 104 -27.97 -46.61 -23.65
C ALA A 104 -26.67 -47.16 -22.99
N PRO A 105 -25.48 -46.93 -23.61
CA PRO A 105 -24.21 -47.48 -23.13
C PRO A 105 -23.84 -46.98 -21.73
N GLU A 106 -23.07 -47.76 -20.96
CA GLU A 106 -22.56 -47.41 -19.63
C GLU A 106 -21.84 -46.04 -19.66
N PRO A 107 -22.05 -45.16 -18.66
CA PRO A 107 -21.39 -43.87 -18.61
C PRO A 107 -19.87 -44.05 -18.52
N ILE A 108 -19.15 -43.50 -19.51
CA ILE A 108 -17.69 -43.48 -19.53
C ILE A 108 -17.23 -42.58 -18.39
N ARG A 109 -16.72 -43.19 -17.31
CA ARG A 109 -16.07 -42.46 -16.22
C ARG A 109 -14.68 -42.04 -16.69
N MET A 110 -14.56 -40.81 -17.16
CA MET A 110 -13.27 -40.22 -17.47
C MET A 110 -12.54 -39.92 -16.16
N ALA A 111 -11.52 -40.72 -15.83
CA ALA A 111 -10.49 -40.26 -14.89
C ALA A 111 -9.62 -39.27 -15.66
N HIS A 112 -9.80 -37.97 -15.43
CA HIS A 112 -8.85 -36.99 -15.92
C HIS A 112 -7.51 -37.25 -15.23
N ALA A 113 -6.59 -37.88 -15.94
CA ALA A 113 -5.20 -37.89 -15.55
C ALA A 113 -4.71 -36.44 -15.69
N VAL A 114 -4.42 -35.79 -14.56
CA VAL A 114 -3.65 -34.56 -14.54
C VAL A 114 -2.28 -34.93 -15.10
N THR A 115 -2.06 -34.64 -16.39
CA THR A 115 -0.75 -34.83 -17.01
C THR A 115 0.27 -34.02 -16.22
N SER A 116 1.35 -34.68 -15.84
CA SER A 116 2.39 -34.30 -14.87
C SER A 116 3.23 -33.07 -15.25
N THR A 117 2.71 -32.18 -16.10
CA THR A 117 3.36 -30.92 -16.49
C THR A 117 2.99 -29.78 -15.54
N GLU A 118 1.95 -29.94 -14.72
CA GLU A 118 1.74 -29.11 -13.54
C GLU A 118 2.38 -29.77 -12.32
N LYS A 119 3.69 -30.01 -12.37
CA LYS A 119 4.45 -29.89 -11.12
C LYS A 119 4.37 -28.40 -10.80
N LEU A 120 3.33 -28.00 -10.06
CA LEU A 120 3.39 -26.77 -9.28
C LEU A 120 4.73 -26.89 -8.55
N ALA A 121 5.72 -26.15 -9.02
CA ALA A 121 6.86 -25.82 -8.21
C ALA A 121 6.21 -25.10 -7.04
N PHE A 122 5.94 -25.82 -5.95
CA PHE A 122 5.50 -25.24 -4.69
C PHE A 122 6.43 -24.06 -4.48
N ALA A 123 5.89 -22.86 -4.61
CA ALA A 123 6.68 -21.66 -4.46
C ALA A 123 7.31 -21.77 -3.07
N GLU A 124 8.63 -21.78 -3.04
CA GLU A 124 9.42 -21.90 -1.82
C GLU A 124 8.87 -20.87 -0.82
N MET A 125 8.33 -21.32 0.30
CA MET A 125 7.66 -20.45 1.26
C MET A 125 8.69 -19.40 1.75
N VAL A 126 8.47 -18.15 1.35
CA VAL A 126 9.32 -17.01 1.72
C VAL A 126 8.73 -16.34 2.95
N SER A 127 9.58 -16.08 3.96
CA SER A 127 9.15 -15.35 5.15
C SER A 127 8.77 -13.89 4.81
N PRO A 128 7.60 -13.39 5.23
CA PRO A 128 7.13 -12.03 4.91
C PRO A 128 7.96 -10.93 5.58
N VAL A 129 8.79 -11.27 6.58
CA VAL A 129 9.62 -10.30 7.32
C VAL A 129 11.04 -10.23 6.75
N THR A 130 11.58 -11.34 6.24
CA THR A 130 13.00 -11.45 5.86
C THR A 130 13.24 -11.73 4.38
N GLY A 131 12.22 -12.08 3.59
CA GLY A 131 12.36 -12.30 2.15
C GLY A 131 13.24 -13.48 1.76
N LYS A 132 13.63 -14.33 2.72
CA LYS A 132 14.47 -15.52 2.52
C LYS A 132 13.61 -16.79 2.57
N PRO A 133 13.96 -17.81 1.78
CA PRO A 133 13.28 -19.09 1.82
C PRO A 133 13.49 -19.78 3.16
N VAL A 134 12.44 -20.43 3.67
CA VAL A 134 12.50 -21.19 4.93
C VAL A 134 13.13 -22.57 4.65
N GLU A 135 14.39 -22.76 5.03
CA GLU A 135 15.00 -24.09 5.05
C GLU A 135 14.40 -24.92 6.20
N GLU A 136 13.50 -25.84 5.86
CA GLU A 136 12.96 -26.82 6.80
C GLU A 136 14.05 -27.86 7.15
N ARG A 137 14.66 -27.71 8.32
CA ARG A 137 15.43 -28.79 8.96
C ARG A 137 14.44 -29.71 9.68
N PRO A 138 14.35 -31.01 9.36
CA PRO A 138 13.37 -31.89 9.99
C PRO A 138 13.83 -32.18 11.42
N ALA A 139 13.17 -31.57 12.40
CA ALA A 139 13.30 -31.96 13.79
C ALA A 139 12.44 -33.22 14.01
N ALA A 140 13.13 -34.35 14.15
CA ALA A 140 12.54 -35.63 14.46
C ALA A 140 11.70 -35.59 15.74
N VAL A 141 10.57 -36.27 15.67
CA VAL A 141 9.64 -36.56 16.76
C VAL A 141 10.36 -37.31 17.87
N ALA A 142 10.35 -36.78 19.10
CA ALA A 142 10.58 -37.56 20.30
C ALA A 142 9.74 -37.00 21.46
N SER A 143 8.69 -37.77 21.78
CA SER A 143 7.89 -37.65 22.99
C SER A 143 8.74 -37.98 24.21
N GLU A 144 8.70 -37.15 25.25
CA GLU A 144 8.56 -37.66 26.62
C GLU A 144 8.04 -36.60 27.60
N ARG A 145 7.02 -37.02 28.33
CA ARG A 145 6.28 -36.30 29.37
C ARG A 145 7.12 -36.28 30.64
N LYS A 146 7.29 -35.12 31.29
CA LYS A 146 7.44 -35.08 32.75
C LYS A 146 6.85 -33.80 33.35
N VAL A 147 5.82 -34.01 34.15
CA VAL A 147 5.17 -33.03 35.02
C VAL A 147 6.12 -32.70 36.17
N ALA A 148 6.39 -31.41 36.39
CA ALA A 148 6.73 -30.87 37.70
C ALA A 148 6.37 -29.38 37.76
N GLU A 149 5.65 -29.03 38.81
CA GLU A 149 4.99 -27.78 39.16
C GLU A 149 5.92 -26.83 39.91
N HIS A 150 5.96 -25.53 39.54
CA HIS A 150 6.12 -24.41 40.47
C HIS A 150 5.80 -23.05 39.82
N ALA A 151 5.00 -22.24 40.50
CA ALA A 151 4.49 -20.92 40.09
C ALA A 151 5.44 -19.75 40.56
N PRO A 152 5.01 -18.47 40.53
CA PRO A 152 5.20 -17.51 39.44
C PRO A 152 6.11 -16.32 39.84
N ARG A 153 6.78 -15.65 38.88
CA ARG A 153 7.32 -14.29 39.10
C ARG A 153 7.20 -13.37 37.88
N GLU A 154 6.68 -12.20 38.17
CA GLU A 154 6.54 -11.01 37.33
C GLU A 154 7.89 -10.46 36.83
N SER A 155 7.85 -9.77 35.68
CA SER A 155 8.63 -8.56 35.32
C SER A 155 8.74 -8.53 33.78
N GLY A 156 8.24 -7.56 33.02
CA GLY A 156 7.99 -6.16 33.35
C GLY A 156 9.11 -5.27 32.81
N GLY A 157 9.26 -5.20 31.48
CA GLY A 157 9.93 -4.09 30.78
C GLY A 157 11.38 -4.34 30.36
N ASP A 158 11.60 -4.64 29.07
CA ASP A 158 12.94 -4.54 28.43
C ASP A 158 12.85 -4.47 26.89
N LEU A 159 11.91 -3.66 26.37
CA LEU A 159 11.73 -3.45 24.91
C LEU A 159 12.00 -2.01 24.45
N VAL A 160 12.44 -1.12 25.33
CA VAL A 160 12.66 0.30 25.00
C VAL A 160 14.14 0.60 24.67
N GLY A 161 15.07 -0.30 25.01
CA GLY A 161 16.52 -0.06 24.87
C GLY A 161 17.13 -0.37 23.49
N SER A 162 16.55 -1.25 22.69
CA SER A 162 17.20 -1.73 21.45
C SER A 162 16.95 -0.85 20.22
N VAL A 163 15.94 0.02 20.25
CA VAL A 163 15.53 0.85 19.11
C VAL A 163 16.43 2.10 18.93
N ILE A 164 17.14 2.53 19.98
CA ILE A 164 17.91 3.78 19.95
C ILE A 164 19.33 3.56 19.39
N ALA A 165 19.86 2.32 19.42
CA ALA A 165 21.23 2.05 18.98
C ALA A 165 21.41 1.98 17.45
N ASP A 166 20.36 1.67 16.69
CA ASP A 166 20.48 1.36 15.25
C ASP A 166 20.37 2.59 14.33
N THR A 167 19.98 3.75 14.89
CA THR A 167 19.81 4.99 14.10
C THR A 167 21.09 5.82 13.93
N ALA A 168 22.19 5.42 14.56
CA ALA A 168 23.47 6.15 14.49
C ALA A 168 24.42 5.66 13.38
N SER A 169 24.13 4.56 12.68
CA SER A 169 25.09 3.88 11.78
C SER A 169 24.72 3.93 10.29
N THR A 170 24.01 4.96 9.83
CA THR A 170 23.65 5.12 8.39
C THR A 170 23.95 6.53 7.90
N SER A 171 25.20 6.97 8.03
CA SER A 171 25.66 8.26 7.49
C SER A 171 27.10 8.16 6.98
N HIS A 172 27.40 7.13 6.20
CA HIS A 172 28.59 7.10 5.35
C HIS A 172 28.31 6.18 4.17
N LEU A 173 28.04 6.75 2.99
CA LEU A 173 28.39 6.22 1.65
C LEU A 173 27.61 6.98 0.55
N THR A 174 28.07 8.18 0.19
CA THR A 174 27.82 8.70 -1.17
C THR A 174 28.92 9.68 -1.57
N ARG A 175 30.00 9.15 -2.12
CA ARG A 175 30.88 9.90 -3.03
C ARG A 175 31.50 8.93 -4.03
N VAL A 176 30.66 8.40 -4.93
CA VAL A 176 31.15 7.72 -6.13
C VAL A 176 31.55 8.80 -7.13
N LYS A 177 32.85 8.76 -7.44
CA LYS A 177 33.63 9.60 -8.33
C LYS A 177 33.14 9.40 -9.78
N LEU A 178 32.83 10.51 -10.46
CA LEU A 178 32.67 10.52 -11.93
C LEU A 178 33.95 9.98 -12.58
N ALA A 179 33.85 8.84 -13.25
CA ALA A 179 34.81 8.41 -14.26
C ALA A 179 34.21 8.77 -15.63
N GLY A 180 34.62 9.93 -16.16
CA GLY A 180 34.49 10.27 -17.58
C GLY A 180 35.86 10.10 -18.22
N GLY A 181 36.03 9.03 -18.98
CA GLY A 181 37.27 8.69 -19.68
C GLY A 181 36.99 7.67 -20.77
N ALA A 182 36.50 8.14 -21.91
CA ALA A 182 36.47 7.47 -23.20
C ALA A 182 36.70 8.59 -24.24
N ALA A 183 37.89 8.64 -24.84
CA ALA A 183 38.21 8.01 -26.13
C ALA A 183 38.08 9.06 -27.25
N ASP A 184 39.20 9.72 -27.53
CA ASP A 184 39.75 10.04 -28.87
C ASP A 184 41.11 10.76 -28.71
#